data_AF-A0A651FYR1-F1
#
_entry.id   AF-A0A651FYR1-F1
#
_cell.length_a   1.000
_cell.length_b   1.000
_cell.length_c   1.000
_cell.angle_alpha   90.00
_cell.angle_beta   90.00
_cell.angle_gamma   90.00
#
_symmetry.space_group_name_H-M   'P 1'
#
loop_
_entity.id
_entity.type
_entity.pdbx_description
1 polymer ?
#
loop_
_entity_poly.entity_id
_entity_poly.type
_entity_poly.pdbx_seq_one_letter_code
_entity_poly.pdbx_strand_id
1 'polypeptide(L)'
;MPLIVQSPPESRQIVIDDNGVPAAGAKLFFFDAGTTTPQVTYSDAGLSIPLPHPVVADSRGRVPRIYLLEGQYRIRVERSDGLLLYDDDDIQGSFQTAEQGETPEFDPTGVASTGQIAPAYDLSTRAGWVRLNGRSIGTPSSGATERANADTEALYLFLWQRDADVQGGRGASGAADWAANKALFLPDFRGRAAFVSDTMGSTAAERLTDLVMTPDGATLGATGGAQAVPLTEAQLPEVTKTTSNNGNHTHPVNQPSGGNFGAAGGGINASPGSSTQSTGTAGAHDHTVTFGGGENHPNIPPAIVVGAYIKL
;
A
#
# COMPACT_ATOMS: atom_id res chain seq x y z
N MET A 1 5.45 -48.48 6.84
CA MET A 1 4.49 -47.38 7.06
C MET A 1 4.30 -47.26 8.55
N PRO A 2 4.49 -46.08 9.18
CA PRO A 2 4.20 -45.93 10.59
C PRO A 2 2.68 -46.08 10.80
N LEU A 3 2.30 -46.99 11.68
CA LEU A 3 0.91 -47.27 12.04
C LEU A 3 0.40 -46.06 12.84
N ILE A 4 -0.45 -45.24 12.23
CA ILE A 4 -1.01 -44.04 12.85
C ILE A 4 -2.07 -44.49 13.86
N VAL A 5 -1.94 -44.02 15.09
CA VAL A 5 -2.80 -44.42 16.20
C VAL A 5 -3.75 -43.28 16.54
N GLN A 6 -5.04 -43.58 16.51
CA GLN A 6 -6.08 -42.59 16.78
C GLN A 6 -6.69 -42.85 18.17
N SER A 7 -6.88 -41.78 18.96
CA SER A 7 -7.89 -41.79 20.02
C SER A 7 -9.21 -41.33 19.41
N PRO A 8 -10.30 -42.10 19.49
CA PRO A 8 -11.62 -41.61 19.09
C PRO A 8 -12.00 -40.40 19.96
N PRO A 9 -12.93 -39.54 19.49
CA PRO A 9 -13.40 -38.34 20.20
C PRO A 9 -13.92 -38.60 21.64
N GLU A 10 -14.10 -39.86 22.05
CA GLU A 10 -14.63 -40.27 23.35
C GLU A 10 -13.58 -40.56 24.45
N SER A 11 -12.28 -40.33 24.21
CA SER A 11 -11.25 -40.62 25.23
C SER A 11 -11.45 -39.78 26.50
N ARG A 12 -11.84 -40.43 27.61
CA ARG A 12 -12.22 -39.83 28.91
C ARG A 12 -13.55 -39.06 28.94
N GLN A 13 -14.44 -39.28 27.98
CA GLN A 13 -15.79 -38.73 28.02
C GLN A 13 -16.62 -39.37 29.14
N ILE A 14 -17.57 -38.61 29.69
CA ILE A 14 -18.58 -39.12 30.62
C ILE A 14 -19.79 -39.55 29.78
N VAL A 15 -20.14 -40.82 29.84
CA VAL A 15 -21.40 -41.33 29.28
C VAL A 15 -22.53 -40.90 30.21
N ILE A 16 -23.55 -40.27 29.64
CA ILE A 16 -24.73 -39.78 30.35
C ILE A 16 -25.94 -40.58 29.86
N ASP A 17 -26.85 -40.90 30.78
CA ASP A 17 -28.08 -41.61 30.50
C ASP A 17 -29.22 -40.66 30.04
N ASP A 18 -30.36 -41.20 29.62
CA ASP A 18 -31.50 -40.40 29.11
C ASP A 18 -32.11 -39.44 30.15
N ASN A 19 -31.74 -39.58 31.43
CA ASN A 19 -32.16 -38.72 32.53
C ASN A 19 -31.10 -37.69 32.92
N GLY A 20 -30.00 -37.59 32.18
CA GLY A 20 -28.91 -36.64 32.44
C GLY A 20 -27.94 -37.09 33.55
N VAL A 21 -27.99 -38.34 33.99
CA VAL A 21 -27.13 -38.90 35.06
C VAL A 21 -25.96 -39.67 34.44
N PRO A 22 -24.73 -39.57 34.98
CA PRO A 22 -23.61 -40.40 34.50
C PRO A 22 -23.93 -41.90 34.55
N ALA A 23 -23.81 -42.59 33.42
CA ALA A 23 -24.08 -44.00 33.28
C ALA A 23 -22.93 -44.84 33.86
N ALA A 24 -22.94 -45.02 35.18
CA ALA A 24 -21.95 -45.83 35.88
C ALA A 24 -21.93 -47.27 35.32
N GLY A 25 -20.75 -47.77 34.94
CA GLY A 25 -20.61 -49.11 34.39
C GLY A 25 -21.20 -49.30 32.99
N ALA A 26 -21.38 -48.21 32.21
CA ALA A 26 -21.76 -48.31 30.80
C ALA A 26 -20.80 -49.22 30.02
N LYS A 27 -21.36 -49.93 29.03
CA LYS A 27 -20.65 -50.87 28.17
C LYS A 27 -20.56 -50.29 26.77
N LEU A 28 -19.35 -50.08 26.29
CA LEU A 28 -19.06 -49.56 24.96
C LEU A 28 -18.58 -50.70 24.07
N PHE A 29 -19.25 -50.88 22.94
CA PHE A 29 -18.94 -51.88 21.93
C PHE A 29 -18.45 -51.17 20.67
N PHE A 30 -17.26 -51.54 20.20
CA PHE A 30 -16.68 -51.04 18.96
C PHE A 30 -16.76 -52.14 17.90
N PHE A 31 -17.24 -51.80 16.71
CA PHE A 31 -17.37 -52.72 15.59
C PHE A 31 -16.77 -52.11 14.32
N ASP A 32 -16.42 -52.97 13.35
CA ASP A 32 -16.13 -52.51 12.00
C ASP A 32 -17.39 -51.84 11.40
N ALA A 33 -17.24 -50.71 10.71
CA ALA A 33 -18.35 -49.94 10.14
C ALA A 33 -19.28 -50.80 9.27
N GLY A 34 -20.60 -50.59 9.38
CA GLY A 34 -21.61 -51.35 8.67
C GLY A 34 -21.80 -52.80 9.15
N THR A 35 -21.11 -53.23 10.22
CA THR A 35 -21.16 -54.61 10.73
C THR A 35 -21.40 -54.70 12.24
N THR A 36 -21.41 -55.92 12.75
CA THR A 36 -21.35 -56.25 14.19
C THR A 36 -20.08 -57.03 14.54
N THR A 37 -19.08 -57.02 13.67
CA THR A 37 -17.79 -57.67 13.89
C THR A 37 -17.00 -56.86 14.93
N PRO A 38 -16.64 -57.43 16.09
CA PRO A 38 -15.92 -56.69 17.14
C PRO A 38 -14.57 -56.17 16.66
N GLN A 39 -14.34 -54.87 16.83
CA GLN A 39 -13.04 -54.24 16.58
C GLN A 39 -12.20 -54.25 17.87
N VAL A 40 -10.92 -54.59 17.75
CA VAL A 40 -10.00 -54.56 18.91
C VAL A 40 -9.65 -53.12 19.23
N THR A 41 -9.87 -52.72 20.49
CA THR A 41 -9.45 -51.44 21.04
C THR A 41 -8.30 -51.61 22.02
N TYR A 42 -7.56 -50.54 22.30
CA TYR A 42 -6.32 -50.55 23.08
C TYR A 42 -6.30 -49.45 24.12
N SER A 43 -5.54 -49.64 25.20
CA SER A 43 -5.40 -48.67 26.29
C SER A 43 -4.26 -47.66 26.10
N ASP A 44 -3.42 -47.87 25.08
CA ASP A 44 -2.25 -47.07 24.77
C ASP A 44 -2.15 -46.70 23.28
N ALA A 45 -1.48 -45.57 23.02
CA ALA A 45 -1.26 -45.07 21.66
C ALA A 45 -0.24 -45.89 20.85
N GLY A 46 0.34 -46.96 21.40
CA GLY A 46 1.19 -47.90 20.68
C GLY A 46 0.43 -49.13 20.18
N LEU A 47 -0.89 -49.20 20.42
CA LEU A 47 -1.75 -50.36 20.10
C LEU A 47 -1.18 -51.68 20.68
N SER A 48 -0.64 -51.62 21.91
CA SER A 48 0.10 -52.73 22.50
C SER A 48 -0.67 -53.49 23.58
N ILE A 49 -1.64 -52.85 24.23
CA ILE A 49 -2.43 -53.43 25.32
C ILE A 49 -3.91 -53.43 24.92
N PRO A 50 -4.46 -54.57 24.44
CA PRO A 50 -5.87 -54.69 24.10
C PRO A 50 -6.79 -54.47 25.31
N LEU A 51 -7.89 -53.78 25.09
CA LEU A 51 -8.98 -53.62 26.04
C LEU A 51 -10.01 -54.75 25.87
N PRO A 52 -10.75 -55.11 26.93
CA PRO A 52 -11.86 -56.06 26.83
C PRO A 52 -12.98 -55.51 25.94
N HIS A 53 -13.75 -56.41 25.34
CA HIS A 53 -14.94 -56.09 24.54
C HIS A 53 -16.17 -56.73 25.22
N PRO A 54 -17.10 -55.95 25.79
CA PRO A 54 -17.19 -54.48 25.79
C PRO A 54 -16.16 -53.78 26.69
N VAL A 55 -15.87 -52.52 26.36
CA VAL A 55 -15.12 -51.60 27.21
C VAL A 55 -16.07 -51.04 28.28
N VAL A 56 -15.70 -51.14 29.56
CA VAL A 56 -16.57 -50.76 30.67
C VAL A 56 -16.14 -49.40 31.25
N ALA A 57 -17.10 -48.49 31.44
CA ALA A 57 -16.91 -47.20 32.10
C ALA A 57 -16.80 -47.34 33.63
N ASP A 58 -16.16 -46.38 34.30
CA ASP A 58 -16.02 -46.39 35.76
C ASP A 58 -17.33 -46.06 36.50
N SER A 59 -17.29 -46.03 37.84
CA SER A 59 -18.45 -45.70 38.69
C SER A 59 -18.96 -44.27 38.52
N ARG A 60 -18.24 -43.42 37.78
CA ARG A 60 -18.63 -42.05 37.43
C ARG A 60 -19.03 -41.93 35.95
N GLY A 61 -19.23 -43.05 35.26
CA GLY A 61 -19.57 -43.10 33.83
C GLY A 61 -18.42 -42.66 32.92
N ARG A 62 -17.18 -42.59 33.42
CA ARG A 62 -16.03 -42.19 32.60
C ARG A 62 -15.50 -43.39 31.84
N VAL A 63 -15.37 -43.20 30.54
CA VAL A 63 -14.74 -44.16 29.64
C VAL A 63 -13.22 -44.13 29.89
N PRO A 64 -12.53 -45.29 29.91
CA PRO A 64 -11.07 -45.31 29.92
C PRO A 64 -10.50 -44.66 28.66
N ARG A 65 -9.18 -44.52 28.59
CA ARG A 65 -8.54 -44.10 27.34
C ARG A 65 -8.66 -45.26 26.36
N ILE A 66 -9.26 -44.99 25.21
CA ILE A 66 -9.43 -45.96 24.13
C ILE A 66 -8.59 -45.48 22.95
N TYR A 67 -7.95 -46.43 22.28
CA TYR A 67 -7.24 -46.26 21.02
C TYR A 67 -7.70 -47.36 20.08
N LEU A 68 -7.88 -47.06 18.80
CA LEU A 68 -8.19 -48.06 17.77
C LEU A 68 -7.30 -47.82 16.55
N LEU A 69 -7.26 -48.82 15.66
CA LEU A 69 -6.65 -48.68 14.35
C LEU A 69 -7.40 -47.63 13.53
N GLU A 70 -6.68 -46.88 12.70
CA GLU A 70 -7.29 -45.92 11.79
C GLU A 70 -8.30 -46.61 10.85
N GLY A 71 -9.49 -46.01 10.72
CA GLY A 71 -10.58 -46.55 9.91
C GLY A 71 -11.95 -46.06 10.38
N GLN A 72 -12.98 -46.37 9.60
CA GLN A 72 -14.37 -46.16 10.01
C GLN A 72 -14.80 -47.24 11.00
N TYR A 73 -15.56 -46.84 12.02
CA TYR A 73 -16.06 -47.77 13.02
C TYR A 73 -17.50 -47.43 13.39
N ARG A 74 -18.18 -48.42 13.97
CA ARG A 74 -19.47 -48.27 14.62
C ARG A 74 -19.26 -48.37 16.13
N ILE A 75 -19.92 -47.50 16.87
CA ILE A 75 -19.97 -47.58 18.33
C ILE A 75 -21.40 -47.81 18.80
N ARG A 76 -21.55 -48.74 19.74
CA ARG A 76 -22.80 -48.97 20.45
C ARG A 76 -22.54 -48.87 21.94
N VAL A 77 -23.32 -48.05 22.62
CA VAL A 77 -23.18 -47.84 24.06
C VAL A 77 -24.46 -48.24 24.78
N GLU A 78 -24.28 -49.08 25.80
CA GLU A 78 -25.35 -49.60 26.64
C GLU A 78 -25.13 -49.21 28.09
N ARG A 79 -26.21 -49.08 28.85
CA ARG A 79 -26.18 -48.99 30.30
C ARG A 79 -25.68 -50.30 30.91
N SER A 80 -25.35 -50.29 32.20
CA SER A 80 -24.90 -51.49 32.93
C SER A 80 -25.89 -52.66 32.86
N ASP A 81 -27.19 -52.36 32.78
CA ASP A 81 -28.31 -53.30 32.67
C ASP A 81 -28.60 -53.78 31.23
N GLY A 82 -27.85 -53.29 30.23
CA GLY A 82 -27.99 -53.68 28.82
C GLY A 82 -29.00 -52.85 28.03
N LEU A 83 -29.55 -51.78 28.59
CA LEU A 83 -30.41 -50.86 27.84
C LEU A 83 -29.58 -49.99 26.90
N LEU A 84 -30.00 -49.87 25.64
CA LEU A 84 -29.31 -49.09 24.61
C LEU A 84 -29.40 -47.58 24.93
N LEU A 85 -28.26 -46.89 24.91
CA LEU A 85 -28.20 -45.42 24.93
C LEU A 85 -28.10 -44.86 23.51
N TYR A 86 -27.07 -45.26 22.76
CA TYR A 86 -26.89 -44.87 21.37
C TYR A 86 -26.15 -45.96 20.57
N ASP A 87 -26.35 -45.94 19.26
CA ASP A 87 -25.77 -46.85 18.29
C ASP A 87 -25.51 -46.07 17.01
N ASP A 88 -24.27 -45.64 16.84
CA ASP A 88 -23.84 -44.76 15.76
C ASP A 88 -22.85 -45.51 14.87
N ASP A 89 -23.14 -45.53 13.57
CA ASP A 89 -22.33 -46.17 12.53
C ASP A 89 -21.63 -45.10 11.67
N ASP A 90 -20.66 -45.53 10.85
CA ASP A 90 -19.88 -44.68 9.93
C ASP A 90 -19.11 -43.55 10.63
N ILE A 91 -18.68 -43.78 11.88
CA ILE A 91 -17.87 -42.82 12.62
C ILE A 91 -16.44 -42.85 12.05
N GLN A 92 -15.99 -41.70 11.57
CA GLN A 92 -14.66 -41.56 10.98
C GLN A 92 -13.58 -41.53 12.07
N GLY A 93 -12.69 -42.52 12.02
CA GLY A 93 -11.53 -42.67 12.90
C GLY A 93 -10.26 -41.93 12.45
N SER A 94 -10.39 -40.78 11.77
CA SER A 94 -9.31 -39.79 11.68
C SER A 94 -9.87 -38.45 11.21
N PHE A 95 -9.34 -37.35 11.77
CA PHE A 95 -9.37 -36.09 11.06
C PHE A 95 -8.39 -36.19 9.93
N GLN A 96 -8.84 -35.72 8.76
CA GLN A 96 -8.07 -35.44 7.56
C GLN A 96 -6.57 -35.55 7.83
N THR A 97 -5.94 -36.62 7.34
CA THR A 97 -4.66 -36.37 6.68
C THR A 97 -4.98 -35.17 5.80
N ALA A 98 -4.45 -34.01 6.15
CA ALA A 98 -4.15 -33.06 5.10
C ALA A 98 -3.37 -33.94 4.12
N GLU A 99 -4.01 -34.35 3.03
CA GLU A 99 -3.23 -34.61 1.85
C GLU A 99 -2.30 -33.42 1.79
N GLN A 100 -1.01 -33.71 1.79
CA GLN A 100 0.01 -32.79 1.39
C GLN A 100 -0.38 -32.35 -0.04
N GLY A 101 -1.33 -31.43 -0.17
CA GLY A 101 -2.21 -31.35 -1.35
C GLY A 101 -3.36 -30.35 -1.22
N GLU A 102 -4.04 -30.22 -0.07
CA GLU A 102 -5.00 -29.14 0.14
C GLU A 102 -4.43 -28.09 1.09
N THR A 103 -3.67 -27.17 0.50
CA THR A 103 -3.55 -25.81 1.07
C THR A 103 -4.96 -25.31 1.36
N PRO A 104 -5.25 -24.70 2.54
CA PRO A 104 -6.51 -23.98 2.71
C PRO A 104 -6.69 -23.12 1.47
N GLU A 105 -7.85 -23.19 0.82
CA GLU A 105 -8.12 -22.48 -0.43
C GLU A 105 -7.93 -20.99 -0.16
N PHE A 106 -6.70 -20.56 -0.39
CA PHE A 106 -6.27 -19.20 -0.24
C PHE A 106 -6.72 -18.54 -1.50
N ASP A 107 -7.74 -17.70 -1.42
CA ASP A 107 -8.12 -16.86 -2.53
C ASP A 107 -6.90 -15.97 -2.88
N PRO A 108 -6.18 -16.26 -3.97
CA PRO A 108 -4.98 -15.51 -4.31
C PRO A 108 -5.32 -14.08 -4.77
N THR A 109 -6.61 -13.77 -4.98
CA THR A 109 -7.10 -12.43 -5.27
C THR A 109 -7.38 -11.61 -4.02
N GLY A 110 -7.55 -12.27 -2.87
CA GLY A 110 -7.74 -11.62 -1.56
C GLY A 110 -6.46 -11.03 -0.96
N VAL A 111 -5.30 -11.28 -1.59
CA VAL A 111 -4.00 -10.76 -1.14
C VAL A 111 -3.35 -9.87 -2.18
N ALA A 112 -2.50 -8.97 -1.69
CA ALA A 112 -1.72 -8.13 -2.58
C ALA A 112 -0.73 -8.96 -3.41
N SER A 113 -0.81 -8.82 -4.73
CA SER A 113 0.13 -9.43 -5.67
C SER A 113 1.42 -8.62 -5.81
N THR A 114 2.51 -9.27 -6.23
CA THR A 114 3.80 -8.62 -6.50
C THR A 114 3.62 -7.40 -7.43
N GLY A 115 4.27 -6.30 -7.08
CA GLY A 115 4.20 -5.06 -7.82
C GLY A 115 3.04 -4.12 -7.43
N GLN A 116 2.10 -4.56 -6.60
CA GLN A 116 1.08 -3.67 -6.05
C GLN A 116 1.68 -2.64 -5.10
N ILE A 117 1.18 -1.42 -5.17
CA ILE A 117 1.62 -0.30 -4.34
C ILE A 117 0.56 0.00 -3.29
N ALA A 118 0.98 0.14 -2.04
CA ALA A 118 0.11 0.49 -0.92
C ALA A 118 0.70 1.66 -0.12
N PRO A 119 -0.11 2.68 0.22
CA PRO A 119 0.28 3.70 1.17
C PRO A 119 0.24 3.15 2.60
N ALA A 120 1.13 3.65 3.46
CA ALA A 120 1.10 3.38 4.89
C ALA A 120 1.56 4.61 5.68
N TYR A 121 0.96 4.85 6.84
CA TYR A 121 1.47 5.84 7.80
C TYR A 121 2.64 5.25 8.61
N ASP A 122 3.66 4.79 7.88
CA ASP A 122 4.87 4.17 8.40
C ASP A 122 6.00 4.35 7.37
N LEU A 123 7.25 4.29 7.85
CA LEU A 123 8.47 4.27 7.04
C LEU A 123 9.42 3.13 7.45
N SER A 124 9.00 2.26 8.38
CA SER A 124 9.78 1.09 8.82
C SER A 124 9.87 0.01 7.73
N THR A 125 10.82 -0.91 7.88
CA THR A 125 10.92 -2.09 7.02
C THR A 125 9.79 -3.08 7.33
N ARG A 126 9.11 -3.59 6.30
CA ARG A 126 7.96 -4.48 6.45
C ARG A 126 8.20 -5.80 5.72
N ALA A 127 7.90 -6.93 6.36
CA ALA A 127 8.04 -8.24 5.72
C ALA A 127 7.12 -8.35 4.48
N GLY A 128 7.66 -8.85 3.36
CA GLY A 128 6.93 -8.98 2.11
C GLY A 128 6.71 -7.68 1.33
N TRP A 129 7.24 -6.54 1.80
CA TRP A 129 7.12 -5.22 1.16
C TRP A 129 8.46 -4.49 1.17
N VAL A 130 8.68 -3.61 0.20
CA VAL A 130 9.84 -2.69 0.16
C VAL A 130 9.37 -1.27 -0.14
N ARG A 131 10.14 -0.26 0.28
CA ARG A 131 9.77 1.15 0.09
C ARG A 131 10.15 1.64 -1.31
N LEU A 132 9.28 2.43 -1.93
CA LEU A 132 9.56 3.08 -3.23
C LEU A 132 10.41 4.34 -3.06
N ASN A 133 11.68 4.14 -2.72
CA ASN A 133 12.59 5.20 -2.26
C ASN A 133 13.78 5.45 -3.19
N GLY A 134 13.73 4.98 -4.44
CA GLY A 134 14.83 5.14 -5.41
C GLY A 134 16.09 4.33 -5.12
N ARG A 135 16.11 3.53 -4.04
CA ARG A 135 17.22 2.61 -3.73
C ARG A 135 17.06 1.30 -4.50
N SER A 136 17.95 0.35 -4.26
CA SER A 136 18.01 -0.89 -5.04
C SER A 136 17.56 -2.14 -4.27
N ILE A 137 17.02 -3.11 -5.02
CA ILE A 137 16.74 -4.48 -4.60
C ILE A 137 17.61 -5.47 -5.38
N GLY A 138 17.82 -6.67 -4.85
CA GLY A 138 18.62 -7.68 -5.52
C GLY A 138 18.93 -8.89 -4.64
N THR A 139 19.75 -9.80 -5.15
CA THR A 139 20.21 -10.98 -4.40
C THR A 139 20.92 -10.60 -3.10
N PRO A 140 21.12 -11.54 -2.14
CA PRO A 140 21.93 -11.28 -0.94
C PRO A 140 23.35 -10.77 -1.24
N SER A 141 23.90 -11.12 -2.40
CA SER A 141 25.25 -10.74 -2.83
C SER A 141 25.28 -9.53 -3.77
N SER A 142 24.13 -8.95 -4.12
CA SER A 142 24.04 -7.85 -5.11
C SER A 142 24.54 -6.50 -4.60
N GLY A 143 24.72 -6.34 -3.28
CA GLY A 143 25.01 -5.04 -2.69
C GLY A 143 23.83 -4.06 -2.71
N ALA A 144 22.61 -4.56 -2.95
CA ALA A 144 21.39 -3.76 -2.98
C ALA A 144 21.17 -2.98 -1.66
N THR A 145 20.70 -1.74 -1.79
CA THR A 145 20.73 -0.74 -0.70
C THR A 145 19.41 -0.54 0.04
N GLU A 146 18.28 -1.02 -0.51
CA GLU A 146 17.02 -1.14 0.22
C GLU A 146 16.87 -2.55 0.79
N ARG A 147 17.08 -3.57 -0.06
CA ARG A 147 16.92 -4.97 0.31
C ARG A 147 17.76 -5.89 -0.57
N ALA A 148 18.83 -6.43 0.00
CA ALA A 148 19.63 -7.50 -0.59
C ALA A 148 19.18 -8.85 0.00
N ASN A 149 18.21 -9.51 -0.64
CA ASN A 149 17.63 -10.75 -0.14
C ASN A 149 17.02 -11.57 -1.29
N ALA A 150 17.01 -12.90 -1.17
CA ALA A 150 16.44 -13.79 -2.18
C ALA A 150 14.92 -13.57 -2.37
N ASP A 151 14.21 -13.09 -1.35
CA ASP A 151 12.78 -12.82 -1.43
C ASP A 151 12.39 -11.66 -2.36
N THR A 152 13.36 -10.92 -2.92
CA THR A 152 13.08 -9.86 -3.90
C THR A 152 13.05 -10.33 -5.34
N GLU A 153 13.30 -11.61 -5.63
CA GLU A 153 13.40 -12.13 -7.00
C GLU A 153 12.14 -11.86 -7.82
N ALA A 154 10.96 -12.15 -7.25
CA ALA A 154 9.68 -11.96 -7.94
C ALA A 154 9.48 -10.49 -8.35
N LEU A 155 9.67 -9.55 -7.43
CA LEU A 155 9.59 -8.12 -7.72
C LEU A 155 10.68 -7.65 -8.68
N TYR A 156 11.90 -8.17 -8.56
CA TYR A 156 13.01 -7.86 -9.46
C TYR A 156 12.64 -8.20 -10.90
N LEU A 157 12.18 -9.43 -11.15
CA LEU A 157 11.76 -9.88 -12.48
C LEU A 157 10.57 -9.08 -13.00
N PHE A 158 9.61 -8.76 -12.13
CA PHE A 158 8.44 -7.94 -12.47
C PHE A 158 8.83 -6.53 -12.93
N LEU A 159 9.71 -5.84 -12.20
CA LEU A 159 10.16 -4.49 -12.54
C LEU A 159 11.09 -4.49 -13.75
N TRP A 160 11.92 -5.53 -13.91
CA TRP A 160 12.82 -5.68 -15.05
C TRP A 160 12.05 -5.75 -16.38
N GLN A 161 10.88 -6.39 -16.44
CA GLN A 161 10.07 -6.45 -17.66
C GLN A 161 9.49 -5.09 -18.08
N ARG A 162 9.51 -4.10 -17.18
CA ARG A 162 9.03 -2.74 -17.41
C ARG A 162 10.24 -1.86 -17.68
N ASP A 163 10.45 -0.85 -16.86
CA ASP A 163 11.30 0.30 -17.11
C ASP A 163 12.41 0.47 -16.07
N ALA A 164 12.48 -0.38 -15.04
CA ALA A 164 13.46 -0.22 -13.98
C ALA A 164 14.91 -0.36 -14.45
N ASP A 165 15.76 0.53 -13.94
CA ASP A 165 17.19 0.52 -14.22
C ASP A 165 17.91 -0.59 -13.45
N VAL A 166 18.88 -1.23 -14.11
CA VAL A 166 19.73 -2.27 -13.52
C VAL A 166 21.14 -1.73 -13.40
N GLN A 167 21.78 -1.96 -12.26
CA GLN A 167 23.16 -1.59 -12.01
C GLN A 167 24.09 -2.20 -13.06
N GLY A 168 24.85 -1.35 -13.77
CA GLY A 168 25.72 -1.78 -14.86
C GLY A 168 24.99 -2.07 -16.17
N GLY A 169 23.71 -1.70 -16.28
CA GLY A 169 22.89 -1.89 -17.46
C GLY A 169 22.21 -3.25 -17.53
N ARG A 170 21.10 -3.29 -18.28
CA ARG A 170 20.30 -4.49 -18.51
C ARG A 170 21.08 -5.50 -19.36
N GLY A 171 21.03 -6.75 -18.95
CA GLY A 171 21.54 -7.90 -19.69
C GLY A 171 20.47 -8.52 -20.59
N ALA A 172 20.69 -9.78 -20.97
CA ALA A 172 19.82 -10.50 -21.89
C ALA A 172 18.42 -10.82 -21.32
N SER A 173 18.31 -10.97 -20.01
CA SER A 173 17.05 -11.22 -19.31
C SER A 173 17.14 -10.82 -17.84
N GLY A 174 16.00 -10.58 -17.19
CA GLY A 174 15.95 -10.31 -15.76
C GLY A 174 16.54 -11.45 -14.92
N ALA A 175 16.29 -12.71 -15.33
CA ALA A 175 16.87 -13.88 -14.66
C ALA A 175 18.40 -13.94 -14.81
N ALA A 176 18.94 -13.56 -15.96
CA ALA A 176 20.39 -13.49 -16.16
C ALA A 176 21.03 -12.38 -15.32
N ASP A 177 20.39 -11.20 -15.25
CA ASP A 177 20.88 -10.09 -14.41
C ASP A 177 20.79 -10.43 -12.92
N TRP A 178 19.73 -11.12 -12.49
CA TRP A 178 19.58 -11.64 -11.13
C TRP A 178 20.67 -12.65 -10.78
N ALA A 179 20.89 -13.65 -11.63
CA ALA A 179 21.96 -14.64 -11.46
C ALA A 179 23.37 -14.00 -11.45
N ALA A 180 23.55 -12.89 -12.17
CA ALA A 180 24.76 -12.10 -12.17
C ALA A 180 24.92 -11.18 -10.92
N ASN A 181 24.00 -11.24 -9.96
CA ASN A 181 23.97 -10.39 -8.76
C ASN A 181 23.91 -8.89 -9.07
N LYS A 182 23.29 -8.48 -10.17
CA LYS A 182 23.05 -7.07 -10.42
C LYS A 182 21.89 -6.57 -9.56
N ALA A 183 22.05 -5.39 -8.96
CA ALA A 183 20.97 -4.74 -8.24
C ALA A 183 20.06 -3.96 -9.23
N LEU A 184 18.76 -3.90 -8.95
CA LEU A 184 17.77 -3.14 -9.72
C LEU A 184 17.24 -1.99 -8.89
N PHE A 185 17.15 -0.80 -9.49
CA PHE A 185 16.68 0.40 -8.82
C PHE A 185 15.15 0.45 -8.79
N LEU A 186 14.60 0.75 -7.62
CA LEU A 186 13.18 0.94 -7.41
C LEU A 186 12.74 2.32 -7.94
N PRO A 187 11.49 2.47 -8.40
CA PRO A 187 10.90 3.78 -8.63
C PRO A 187 11.00 4.68 -7.39
N ASP A 188 11.25 5.98 -7.60
CA ASP A 188 11.45 6.95 -6.52
C ASP A 188 10.21 7.83 -6.29
N PHE A 189 9.43 7.49 -5.27
CA PHE A 189 8.18 8.18 -4.92
C PHE A 189 8.40 9.28 -3.87
N ARG A 190 9.65 9.51 -3.43
CA ARG A 190 9.93 10.46 -2.35
C ARG A 190 9.57 11.88 -2.77
N GLY A 191 8.65 12.51 -2.02
CA GLY A 191 8.23 13.89 -2.25
C GLY A 191 7.41 14.09 -3.53
N ARG A 192 6.88 13.03 -4.14
CA ARG A 192 6.12 13.10 -5.39
C ARG A 192 4.65 12.78 -5.18
N ALA A 193 3.79 13.48 -5.91
CA ALA A 193 2.41 13.04 -6.12
C ALA A 193 2.38 11.97 -7.20
N ALA A 194 1.61 10.90 -6.98
CA ALA A 194 1.42 9.86 -7.98
C ALA A 194 0.19 10.19 -8.82
N PHE A 195 0.39 10.24 -10.14
CA PHE A 195 -0.69 10.22 -11.11
C PHE A 195 -0.77 8.83 -11.73
N VAL A 196 -1.97 8.44 -12.16
CA VAL A 196 -2.17 7.20 -12.91
C VAL A 196 -1.63 7.35 -14.33
N SER A 197 -1.22 6.24 -14.95
CA SER A 197 -0.73 6.25 -16.34
C SER A 197 -1.78 6.79 -17.29
N ASP A 198 -1.38 7.60 -18.26
CA ASP A 198 -2.30 8.24 -19.20
C ASP A 198 -2.88 7.25 -20.24
N THR A 199 -2.27 6.07 -20.37
CA THR A 199 -2.69 5.00 -21.29
C THR A 199 -3.71 4.05 -20.66
N MET A 200 -3.57 3.74 -19.36
CA MET A 200 -4.40 2.76 -18.64
C MET A 200 -4.65 1.45 -19.40
N GLY A 201 -3.66 0.94 -20.13
CA GLY A 201 -3.77 -0.29 -20.93
C GLY A 201 -4.39 -0.09 -22.33
N SER A 202 -4.54 1.15 -22.78
CA SER A 202 -5.01 1.53 -24.10
C SER A 202 -4.25 2.76 -24.62
N THR A 203 -4.82 3.49 -25.58
CA THR A 203 -4.23 4.73 -26.11
C THR A 203 -4.20 5.83 -25.04
N ALA A 204 -3.16 6.66 -25.06
CA ALA A 204 -3.01 7.79 -24.13
C ALA A 204 -4.16 8.81 -24.27
N ALA A 205 -4.57 9.40 -23.14
CA ALA A 205 -5.58 10.46 -23.12
C ALA A 205 -4.99 11.87 -23.31
N GLU A 206 -3.67 11.99 -23.48
CA GLU A 206 -2.91 13.22 -23.71
C GLU A 206 -3.08 14.28 -22.61
N ARG A 207 -3.25 13.84 -21.35
CA ARG A 207 -3.34 14.73 -20.17
C ARG A 207 -2.00 14.91 -19.48
N LEU A 208 -1.12 13.94 -19.62
CA LEU A 208 0.22 13.93 -19.04
C LEU A 208 1.22 13.73 -20.19
N THR A 209 1.58 14.82 -20.87
CA THR A 209 2.50 14.79 -22.00
C THR A 209 3.95 15.08 -21.58
N ASP A 210 4.86 15.07 -22.54
CA ASP A 210 6.28 15.46 -22.38
C ASP A 210 6.48 16.92 -21.92
N LEU A 211 5.44 17.75 -22.03
CA LEU A 211 5.42 19.12 -21.52
C LEU A 211 5.49 19.17 -19.98
N VAL A 212 4.86 18.19 -19.32
CA VAL A 212 4.68 18.17 -17.86
C VAL A 212 5.43 17.03 -17.18
N MET A 213 5.80 15.99 -17.94
CA MET A 213 6.49 14.79 -17.47
C MET A 213 7.67 14.47 -18.40
N THR A 214 8.65 13.72 -17.92
CA THR A 214 9.73 13.19 -18.73
C THR A 214 9.83 11.68 -18.48
N PRO A 215 9.76 10.82 -19.52
CA PRO A 215 9.52 11.17 -20.93
C PRO A 215 8.08 11.62 -21.23
N ASP A 216 7.05 10.98 -20.65
CA ASP A 216 5.63 11.30 -20.82
C ASP A 216 4.79 10.55 -19.75
N GLY A 217 3.48 10.75 -19.74
CA GLY A 217 2.55 10.07 -18.84
C GLY A 217 2.14 8.65 -19.27
N ALA A 218 2.55 8.19 -20.45
CA ALA A 218 2.38 6.80 -20.84
C ALA A 218 3.42 5.90 -20.14
N THR A 219 4.58 6.45 -19.83
CA THR A 219 5.70 5.76 -19.21
C THR A 219 5.55 5.69 -17.70
N LEU A 220 5.52 4.47 -17.13
CA LEU A 220 5.58 4.29 -15.68
C LEU A 220 6.89 4.86 -15.15
N GLY A 221 6.90 5.37 -13.91
CA GLY A 221 8.10 5.95 -13.32
C GLY A 221 8.54 7.30 -13.91
N ALA A 222 7.90 7.79 -14.98
CA ALA A 222 8.14 9.11 -15.50
C ALA A 222 7.90 10.18 -14.42
N THR A 223 8.72 11.23 -14.46
CA THR A 223 8.67 12.28 -13.45
C THR A 223 8.60 13.65 -14.08
N GLY A 224 7.98 14.59 -13.39
CA GLY A 224 7.87 15.97 -13.83
C GLY A 224 7.13 16.83 -12.83
N GLY A 225 6.52 17.91 -13.32
CA GLY A 225 5.94 18.97 -12.50
C GLY A 225 6.98 19.94 -11.92
N ALA A 226 6.50 20.92 -11.17
CA ALA A 226 7.30 21.97 -10.56
C ALA A 226 6.92 22.18 -9.10
N GLN A 227 7.91 22.33 -8.21
CA GLN A 227 7.70 22.60 -6.78
C GLN A 227 7.05 23.96 -6.54
N ALA A 228 7.41 24.94 -7.37
CA ALA A 228 6.86 26.28 -7.32
C ALA A 228 6.75 26.85 -8.72
N VAL A 229 5.90 27.86 -8.86
CA VAL A 229 5.70 28.59 -10.11
C VAL A 229 6.09 30.04 -9.85
N PRO A 230 7.02 30.63 -10.61
CA PRO A 230 7.36 32.04 -10.47
C PRO A 230 6.18 32.92 -10.88
N LEU A 231 6.07 34.13 -10.35
CA LEU A 231 5.14 35.16 -10.85
C LEU A 231 5.86 36.07 -11.85
N THR A 232 6.03 35.59 -13.08
CA THR A 232 6.57 36.39 -14.18
C THR A 232 5.48 37.30 -14.78
N GLU A 233 5.91 38.34 -15.49
CA GLU A 233 4.99 39.24 -16.22
C GLU A 233 4.09 38.46 -17.20
N ALA A 234 4.61 37.42 -17.85
CA ALA A 234 3.85 36.58 -18.78
C ALA A 234 2.73 35.74 -18.13
N GLN A 235 2.76 35.58 -16.80
CA GLN A 235 1.75 34.82 -16.06
C GLN A 235 0.68 35.72 -15.42
N LEU A 236 0.84 37.04 -15.51
CA LEU A 236 -0.19 37.97 -15.05
C LEU A 236 -1.33 38.03 -16.07
N PRO A 237 -2.58 38.27 -15.62
CA PRO A 237 -3.65 38.66 -16.51
C PRO A 237 -3.23 39.84 -17.37
N GLU A 238 -3.73 39.92 -18.60
CA GLU A 238 -3.53 41.10 -19.43
C GLU A 238 -4.21 42.30 -18.75
N VAL A 239 -3.41 43.21 -18.21
CA VAL A 239 -3.91 44.42 -17.57
C VAL A 239 -3.40 45.63 -18.35
N THR A 240 -4.26 46.20 -19.18
CA THR A 240 -4.00 47.50 -19.79
C THR A 240 -4.21 48.59 -18.75
N LYS A 241 -3.14 49.25 -18.31
CA LYS A 241 -3.23 50.47 -17.49
C LYS A 241 -2.86 51.68 -18.33
N THR A 242 -3.79 52.61 -18.42
CA THR A 242 -3.50 53.95 -18.93
C THR A 242 -2.98 54.79 -17.76
N THR A 243 -1.75 55.27 -17.87
CA THR A 243 -1.39 56.48 -17.11
C THR A 243 -2.12 57.63 -17.81
N SER A 244 -2.80 58.48 -17.05
CA SER A 244 -3.23 59.75 -17.64
C SER A 244 -1.95 60.53 -17.92
N ASN A 245 -1.76 60.96 -19.16
CA ASN A 245 -0.73 61.94 -19.47
C ASN A 245 -1.05 63.20 -18.67
N ASN A 246 -0.40 63.41 -17.52
CA ASN A 246 -0.01 64.76 -17.19
C ASN A 246 1.23 65.08 -18.02
N GLY A 247 1.03 65.04 -19.34
CA GLY A 247 1.91 65.67 -20.29
C GLY A 247 2.07 67.12 -19.89
N ASN A 248 3.21 67.67 -20.26
CA ASN A 248 3.54 69.09 -20.24
C ASN A 248 2.66 69.95 -19.29
N HIS A 249 2.91 69.95 -17.97
CA HIS A 249 2.14 70.75 -17.01
C HIS A 249 2.96 71.89 -16.39
N THR A 250 2.29 72.98 -16.03
CA THR A 250 2.91 74.18 -15.45
C THR A 250 2.44 74.38 -14.01
N HIS A 251 3.31 74.88 -13.14
CA HIS A 251 2.94 75.22 -11.76
C HIS A 251 2.75 76.74 -11.62
N PRO A 252 1.69 77.20 -10.94
CA PRO A 252 1.54 78.61 -10.62
C PRO A 252 2.50 78.97 -9.48
N VAL A 253 3.37 79.96 -9.70
CA VAL A 253 4.17 80.54 -8.62
C VAL A 253 3.59 81.89 -8.21
N ASN A 254 3.42 82.06 -6.89
CA ASN A 254 2.97 83.32 -6.32
C ASN A 254 4.20 84.16 -6.00
N GLN A 255 4.44 85.23 -6.77
CA GLN A 255 5.62 86.07 -6.58
C GLN A 255 5.27 87.34 -5.76
N PRO A 256 6.07 87.68 -4.73
CA PRO A 256 5.93 88.97 -4.06
C PRO A 256 6.33 90.11 -5.02
N SER A 257 5.48 91.14 -5.07
CA SER A 257 5.64 92.32 -5.93
C SER A 257 6.96 93.03 -5.63
N GLY A 258 7.84 93.17 -6.63
CA GLY A 258 9.04 94.01 -6.54
C GLY A 258 10.32 93.51 -7.23
N GLY A 259 10.34 92.31 -7.83
CA GLY A 259 11.51 91.80 -8.55
C GLY A 259 11.54 92.23 -10.02
N ASN A 260 12.56 92.99 -10.43
CA ASN A 260 12.80 93.37 -11.82
C ASN A 260 13.37 92.17 -12.60
N PHE A 261 12.67 91.66 -13.62
CA PHE A 261 13.18 90.60 -14.50
C PHE A 261 13.49 91.15 -15.89
N GLY A 262 14.73 90.95 -16.36
CA GLY A 262 15.14 91.28 -17.72
C GLY A 262 14.63 90.24 -18.72
N ALA A 263 13.57 90.56 -19.46
CA ALA A 263 13.26 89.86 -20.70
C ALA A 263 14.18 90.39 -21.81
N ALA A 264 14.82 89.50 -22.56
CA ALA A 264 15.57 89.87 -23.76
C ALA A 264 14.60 90.35 -24.84
N GLY A 265 14.39 91.66 -24.89
CA GLY A 265 13.62 92.36 -25.92
C GLY A 265 12.24 92.82 -25.47
N GLY A 266 12.17 94.02 -24.87
CA GLY A 266 10.94 94.79 -24.69
C GLY A 266 10.47 94.89 -23.23
N GLY A 267 10.58 96.08 -22.64
CA GLY A 267 10.23 96.36 -21.25
C GLY A 267 8.74 96.25 -20.95
N ILE A 268 8.41 95.66 -19.81
CA ILE A 268 7.05 95.54 -19.28
C ILE A 268 6.81 96.70 -18.28
N ASN A 269 5.79 97.53 -18.50
CA ASN A 269 5.25 98.41 -17.47
C ASN A 269 4.25 97.60 -16.62
N ALA A 270 4.65 97.15 -15.44
CA ALA A 270 3.79 96.39 -14.54
C ALA A 270 2.98 97.33 -13.62
N SER A 271 1.66 97.25 -13.69
CA SER A 271 0.71 97.80 -12.70
C SER A 271 0.73 96.93 -11.43
N PRO A 272 0.63 97.49 -10.20
CA PRO A 272 0.68 96.69 -8.97
C PRO A 272 -0.55 95.80 -8.86
N GLY A 273 -0.40 94.54 -9.26
CA GLY A 273 -1.39 93.49 -9.13
C GLY A 273 -0.69 92.13 -9.03
N SER A 274 -1.25 91.22 -8.24
CA SER A 274 -0.78 89.83 -8.17
C SER A 274 -0.84 89.20 -9.55
N SER A 275 0.31 88.89 -10.15
CA SER A 275 0.38 88.22 -11.45
C SER A 275 0.63 86.73 -11.26
N THR A 276 -0.28 85.88 -11.75
CA THR A 276 -0.03 84.43 -11.83
C THR A 276 0.87 84.15 -13.04
N GLN A 277 2.09 83.66 -12.81
CA GLN A 277 2.97 83.16 -13.87
C GLN A 277 3.06 81.63 -13.80
N SER A 278 3.01 80.98 -14.96
CA SER A 278 3.28 79.55 -15.09
C SER A 278 4.76 79.31 -15.31
N THR A 279 5.34 78.34 -14.60
CA THR A 279 6.71 77.88 -14.89
C THR A 279 6.83 77.33 -16.31
N GLY A 280 8.03 77.34 -16.88
CA GLY A 280 8.33 76.57 -18.10
C GLY A 280 8.04 75.08 -17.88
N THR A 281 7.78 74.37 -18.97
CA THR A 281 7.31 73.00 -18.82
C THR A 281 8.43 71.97 -18.70
N ALA A 282 8.25 70.96 -17.83
CA ALA A 282 9.25 69.92 -17.57
C ALA A 282 9.44 68.89 -18.72
N GLY A 283 8.85 69.10 -19.90
CA GLY A 283 8.91 68.14 -21.00
C GLY A 283 8.09 66.86 -20.74
N ALA A 284 8.02 65.99 -21.75
CA ALA A 284 7.42 64.66 -21.59
C ALA A 284 8.33 63.78 -20.72
N HIS A 285 7.73 63.01 -19.81
CA HIS A 285 8.44 62.02 -19.02
C HIS A 285 7.61 60.74 -18.93
N ASP A 286 8.30 59.63 -18.72
CA ASP A 286 7.70 58.30 -18.64
C ASP A 286 7.50 57.90 -17.18
N HIS A 287 6.42 57.17 -16.92
CA HIS A 287 6.22 56.47 -15.65
C HIS A 287 6.57 55.01 -15.82
N THR A 288 7.66 54.56 -15.18
CA THR A 288 7.97 53.14 -15.11
C THR A 288 7.02 52.46 -14.11
N VAL A 289 6.21 51.52 -14.61
CA VAL A 289 5.42 50.61 -13.77
C VAL A 289 6.00 49.22 -13.96
N THR A 290 6.47 48.60 -12.87
CA THR A 290 7.03 47.25 -12.89
C THR A 290 5.98 46.25 -12.43
N PHE A 291 5.85 45.14 -13.17
CA PHE A 291 4.99 44.00 -12.84
C PHE A 291 5.82 42.73 -12.68
N GLY A 292 5.21 41.73 -12.04
CA GLY A 292 5.85 40.44 -11.77
C GLY A 292 6.83 40.56 -10.61
N GLY A 293 6.46 39.99 -9.46
CA GLY A 293 7.36 39.95 -8.32
C GLY A 293 8.57 39.04 -8.57
N GLY A 294 8.50 38.15 -9.57
CA GLY A 294 9.51 37.11 -9.84
C GLY A 294 9.55 36.01 -8.79
N GLU A 295 8.98 36.28 -7.61
CA GLU A 295 8.90 35.34 -6.50
C GLU A 295 8.08 34.11 -6.83
N ASN A 296 8.53 33.00 -6.25
CA ASN A 296 7.91 31.71 -6.37
C ASN A 296 6.66 31.62 -5.48
N HIS A 297 5.54 31.17 -6.03
CA HIS A 297 4.41 30.73 -5.23
C HIS A 297 4.35 29.19 -5.16
N PRO A 298 3.88 28.62 -4.04
CA PRO A 298 3.67 27.18 -3.92
C PRO A 298 2.71 26.68 -5.01
N ASN A 299 3.07 25.57 -5.65
CA ASN A 299 2.25 24.91 -6.69
C ASN A 299 1.68 23.55 -6.21
N ILE A 300 1.60 23.36 -4.89
CA ILE A 300 1.12 22.12 -4.29
C ILE A 300 -0.29 22.32 -3.71
N PRO A 301 -1.23 21.39 -3.95
CA PRO A 301 -2.50 21.38 -3.22
C PRO A 301 -2.28 21.05 -1.73
N PRO A 302 -3.29 21.23 -0.86
CA PRO A 302 -3.24 20.69 0.49
C PRO A 302 -2.94 19.19 0.46
N ALA A 303 -1.87 18.76 1.15
CA ALA A 303 -1.36 17.40 1.05
C ALA A 303 -0.92 16.86 2.42
N ILE A 304 -0.98 15.54 2.57
CA ILE A 304 -0.43 14.79 3.71
C ILE A 304 0.59 13.77 3.20
N VAL A 305 1.68 13.60 3.94
CA VAL A 305 2.77 12.70 3.56
C VAL A 305 2.57 11.33 4.19
N VAL A 306 2.67 10.28 3.39
CA VAL A 306 2.62 8.86 3.79
C VAL A 306 3.75 8.08 3.11
N GLY A 307 4.12 6.94 3.67
CA GLY A 307 5.07 6.03 3.05
C GLY A 307 4.43 5.27 1.87
N ALA A 308 5.19 5.06 0.80
CA ALA A 308 4.79 4.26 -0.35
C ALA A 308 5.58 2.94 -0.36
N TYR A 309 4.86 1.83 -0.36
CA TYR A 309 5.43 0.49 -0.35
C TYR A 309 4.98 -0.29 -1.58
N ILE A 310 5.84 -1.15 -2.10
CA ILE A 310 5.54 -2.09 -3.18
C ILE A 310 5.70 -3.52 -2.68
N LYS A 311 4.77 -4.39 -3.08
CA LYS A 311 4.72 -5.79 -2.67
C LYS A 311 5.80 -6.59 -3.38
N LEU A 312 6.58 -7.35 -2.59
CA LEU A 312 7.54 -8.35 -3.08
C LEU A 312 6.82 -9.50 -3.79
#